data_AF-A0A938EU16-F1
#
_entry.id   AF-A0A938EU16-F1
#
_cell.length_a   1.000
_cell.length_b   1.000
_cell.length_c   1.000
_cell.angle_alpha   90.00
_cell.angle_beta   90.00
_cell.angle_gamma   90.00
#
_symmetry.space_group_name_H-M   'P 1'
#
loop_
_entity.id
_entity.type
_entity.pdbx_description
1 polymer ?
#
loop_
_entity_poly.entity_id
_entity_poly.type
_entity_poly.pdbx_seq_one_letter_code
_entity_poly.pdbx_strand_id
1 'polypeptide(L)'
;MEKKEIINSLNSRLKEIKNLRNLTAREPRFKNWHVSTIALLKNLSGTYFKDIGRFKKLSFSDTKYHRGKNIYNPADTDRYNLDLAAAENILKRIILQSQKDIQTENKKID
;
A
#
# COMPACT_ATOMS: atom_id res chain seq x y z
N MET A 1 -7.16 15.31 -8.68
CA MET A 1 -7.82 13.99 -8.58
C MET A 1 -8.80 14.07 -7.45
N GLU A 2 -10.06 13.73 -7.70
CA GLU A 2 -11.10 13.79 -6.68
C GLU A 2 -10.86 12.73 -5.60
N LYS A 3 -11.22 13.01 -4.34
CA LYS A 3 -11.05 12.07 -3.21
C LYS A 3 -11.68 10.70 -3.49
N LYS A 4 -12.84 10.68 -4.17
CA LYS A 4 -13.53 9.43 -4.60
C LYS A 4 -12.71 8.64 -5.61
N GLU A 5 -12.08 9.30 -6.59
CA GLU A 5 -11.22 8.65 -7.59
C GLU A 5 -9.97 8.02 -6.94
N ILE A 6 -9.37 8.73 -5.97
CA ILE A 6 -8.24 8.20 -5.20
C ILE A 6 -8.65 6.94 -4.43
N ILE A 7 -9.81 6.97 -3.75
CA ILE A 7 -10.32 5.80 -3.01
C ILE A 7 -10.59 4.61 -3.95
N ASN A 8 -11.19 4.85 -5.12
CA ASN A 8 -11.41 3.79 -6.11
C ASN A 8 -10.09 3.19 -6.59
N SER A 9 -9.09 4.03 -6.84
CA SER A 9 -7.74 3.59 -7.20
C SER A 9 -7.09 2.77 -6.09
N LEU A 10 -7.21 3.18 -4.83
CA LEU A 10 -6.70 2.44 -3.67
C LEU A 10 -7.40 1.10 -3.47
N ASN A 11 -8.72 1.02 -3.72
CA ASN A 11 -9.46 -0.25 -3.71
C ASN A 11 -8.96 -1.22 -4.78
N SER A 12 -8.62 -0.72 -5.98
CA SER A 12 -7.97 -1.54 -7.01
C SER A 12 -6.60 -2.04 -6.55
N ARG A 13 -5.78 -1.18 -5.96
CA ARG A 13 -4.47 -1.58 -5.39
C ARG A 13 -4.60 -2.62 -4.29
N LEU A 14 -5.65 -2.54 -3.46
CA LEU A 14 -5.95 -3.52 -2.43
C LEU A 14 -6.24 -4.90 -3.02
N LYS A 15 -7.00 -4.98 -4.12
CA LYS A 15 -7.30 -6.24 -4.81
C LYS A 15 -6.04 -6.86 -5.42
N GLU A 16 -5.11 -6.05 -5.92
CA GLU A 16 -3.84 -6.50 -6.50
C GLU A 16 -2.96 -7.26 -5.49
N ILE A 17 -3.09 -7.00 -4.18
CA ILE A 17 -2.32 -7.70 -3.12
C ILE A 17 -2.49 -9.23 -3.21
N LYS A 18 -3.68 -9.73 -3.56
CA LYS A 18 -3.90 -11.18 -3.72
C LYS A 18 -2.99 -11.77 -4.81
N ASN A 19 -2.83 -11.05 -5.91
CA ASN A 19 -1.95 -11.47 -7.00
C ASN A 19 -0.48 -11.40 -6.56
N LEU A 20 -0.10 -10.38 -5.78
CA LEU A 20 1.25 -10.23 -5.26
C LEU A 20 1.65 -11.34 -4.28
N ARG A 21 0.72 -11.89 -3.49
CA ARG A 21 0.99 -13.02 -2.58
C ARG A 21 1.50 -14.26 -3.29
N ASN A 22 1.10 -14.45 -4.55
CA ASN A 22 1.55 -15.57 -5.37
C ASN A 22 2.90 -15.29 -6.06
N LEU A 23 3.43 -14.07 -5.93
CA LEU A 23 4.72 -13.68 -6.49
C LEU A 23 5.78 -13.69 -5.40
N THR A 24 7.03 -13.80 -5.83
CA THR A 24 8.16 -13.59 -4.92
C THR A 24 8.46 -12.10 -4.78
N ALA A 25 9.03 -11.69 -3.64
CA ALA A 25 9.49 -10.31 -3.39
C ALA A 25 10.47 -9.79 -4.45
N ARG A 26 11.08 -10.69 -5.23
CA ARG A 26 12.05 -10.37 -6.28
C ARG A 26 11.42 -9.86 -7.57
N GLU A 27 10.09 -9.92 -7.70
CA GLU A 27 9.43 -9.50 -8.92
C GLU A 27 9.29 -7.97 -9.04
N PRO A 28 9.61 -7.38 -10.21
CA PRO A 28 9.40 -5.96 -10.49
C PRO A 28 7.97 -5.48 -10.30
N ARG A 29 6.99 -6.39 -10.42
CA ARG A 29 5.56 -6.13 -10.20
C ARG A 29 5.29 -5.59 -8.80
N PHE A 30 5.97 -6.15 -7.79
CA PHE A 30 5.86 -5.68 -6.41
C PHE A 30 6.35 -4.23 -6.27
N LYS A 31 7.55 -3.94 -6.81
CA LYS A 31 8.12 -2.59 -6.83
C LYS A 31 7.18 -1.57 -7.49
N ASN A 32 6.69 -1.90 -8.68
CA ASN A 32 5.83 -1.00 -9.44
C ASN A 32 4.52 -0.74 -8.69
N TRP A 33 3.94 -1.77 -8.07
CA TRP A 33 2.78 -1.63 -7.20
C TRP A 33 3.07 -0.74 -5.99
N HIS A 34 4.17 -0.96 -5.28
CA HIS A 34 4.52 -0.19 -4.07
C HIS A 34 4.75 1.30 -4.37
N VAL A 35 5.55 1.60 -5.39
CA VAL A 35 5.86 2.98 -5.80
C VAL A 35 4.60 3.70 -6.29
N SER A 36 3.80 3.06 -7.15
CA SER A 36 2.56 3.67 -7.65
C SER A 36 1.52 3.86 -6.54
N THR A 37 1.46 2.95 -5.56
CA THR A 37 0.59 3.09 -4.40
C THR A 37 1.04 4.24 -3.49
N ILE A 38 2.36 4.41 -3.26
CA ILE A 38 2.87 5.58 -2.53
C ILE A 38 2.49 6.89 -3.24
N ALA A 39 2.59 6.94 -4.57
CA ALA A 39 2.21 8.12 -5.33
C ALA A 39 0.71 8.45 -5.16
N LEU A 40 -0.16 7.45 -5.20
CA LEU A 40 -1.59 7.62 -4.91
C LEU A 40 -1.84 8.11 -3.48
N LEU A 41 -1.17 7.50 -2.50
CA LEU A 41 -1.30 7.86 -1.10
C LEU A 41 -0.86 9.30 -0.81
N LYS A 42 0.17 9.81 -1.48
CA LYS A 42 0.63 11.21 -1.35
C LYS A 42 -0.40 12.24 -1.83
N ASN A 43 -1.35 11.85 -2.68
CA ASN A 43 -2.44 12.73 -3.10
C ASN A 43 -3.56 12.85 -2.05
N LEU A 44 -3.53 12.04 -0.99
CA LEU A 44 -4.44 12.17 0.14
C LEU A 44 -3.97 13.27 1.11
N SER A 45 -4.91 13.80 1.89
CA SER A 45 -4.61 14.88 2.84
C SER A 45 -3.55 14.46 3.88
N GLY A 46 -2.91 15.47 4.49
CA GLY A 46 -1.90 15.29 5.53
C GLY A 46 -2.37 14.47 6.75
N THR A 47 -3.69 14.28 6.92
CA THR A 47 -4.28 13.43 7.96
C THR A 47 -3.68 12.02 7.98
N TYR A 48 -3.32 11.48 6.82
CA TYR A 48 -2.80 10.10 6.71
C TYR A 48 -1.27 10.01 6.78
N PHE A 49 -0.56 11.11 7.04
CA PHE A 49 0.91 11.17 6.98
C PHE A 49 1.59 10.04 7.78
N LYS A 50 1.08 9.71 8.97
CA LYS A 50 1.63 8.62 9.80
C LYS A 50 1.48 7.25 9.12
N ASP A 51 0.31 6.97 8.54
CA ASP A 51 0.03 5.70 7.87
C ASP A 51 0.78 5.59 6.54
N ILE A 52 0.90 6.69 5.78
CA ILE A 52 1.75 6.76 4.58
C ILE A 52 3.23 6.53 4.94
N GLY A 53 3.69 7.12 6.04
CA GLY A 53 5.05 6.93 6.56
C GLY A 53 5.33 5.47 6.94
N ARG A 54 4.36 4.79 7.58
CA ARG A 54 4.45 3.34 7.87
C ARG A 54 4.50 2.53 6.59
N PHE A 55 3.64 2.81 5.62
CA PHE A 55 3.61 2.14 4.32
C PHE A 55 4.95 2.24 3.57
N LYS A 56 5.56 3.44 3.59
CA LYS A 56 6.87 3.69 2.97
C LYS A 56 8.00 2.89 3.63
N LYS A 57 7.88 2.60 4.93
CA LYS A 57 8.89 1.88 5.73
C LYS A 57 8.76 0.36 5.65
N LEU A 58 7.71 -0.17 5.01
CA LEU A 58 7.58 -1.61 4.79
C LEU A 58 8.78 -2.11 4.01
N SER A 59 9.51 -3.04 4.63
CA SER A 59 10.84 -3.43 4.23
C SER A 59 10.77 -4.83 3.62
N PHE A 60 10.10 -4.89 2.46
CA PHE A 60 9.95 -6.09 1.64
C PHE A 60 11.33 -6.66 1.32
N SER A 61 11.82 -7.51 2.21
CA SER A 61 13.11 -8.23 2.35
C SER A 61 14.41 -7.75 1.68
N ASP A 62 14.49 -6.57 1.07
CA ASP A 62 15.66 -5.67 1.03
C ASP A 62 15.37 -4.41 0.19
N THR A 63 14.96 -3.30 0.81
CA THR A 63 14.80 -2.03 0.09
C THR A 63 16.15 -1.34 -0.19
N LYS A 64 16.96 -1.96 -1.06
CA LYS A 64 17.83 -1.28 -2.06
C LYS A 64 17.87 -2.13 -3.34
N TYR A 65 16.76 -2.18 -4.08
CA TYR A 65 16.61 -2.76 -5.43
C TYR A 65 17.74 -3.71 -5.87
N HIS A 66 17.61 -5.00 -5.54
CA HIS A 66 18.34 -6.10 -6.17
C HIS A 66 19.87 -5.92 -6.30
N ARG A 67 20.59 -5.55 -5.24
CA ARG A 67 22.05 -5.66 -5.24
C ARG A 67 22.50 -7.07 -4.87
N GLY A 68 22.72 -7.89 -5.89
CA GLY A 68 23.74 -8.94 -5.91
C GLY A 68 23.43 -10.22 -5.13
N LYS A 69 23.37 -11.34 -5.87
CA LYS A 69 23.70 -12.71 -5.43
C LYS A 69 23.49 -13.04 -3.94
N ASN A 70 22.27 -12.94 -3.41
CA ASN A 70 21.94 -13.58 -2.14
C ASN A 70 21.06 -14.80 -2.37
N ILE A 71 21.53 -15.92 -1.80
CA ILE A 71 20.91 -17.23 -1.76
C ILE A 71 19.49 -17.07 -1.20
N TYR A 72 18.52 -17.81 -1.76
CA TYR A 72 17.13 -17.80 -1.28
C TYR A 72 17.09 -18.15 0.22
N ASN A 73 16.48 -17.28 1.03
CA ASN A 73 16.21 -17.52 2.45
C ASN A 73 14.70 -17.63 2.68
N PRO A 74 14.16 -18.75 3.19
CA PRO A 74 12.74 -18.89 3.51
C PRO A 74 12.18 -17.77 4.41
N ALA A 75 13.00 -17.20 5.30
CA ALA A 75 12.61 -16.08 6.15
C ALA A 75 12.25 -14.81 5.35
N ASP A 76 12.77 -14.65 4.13
CA ASP A 76 12.44 -13.53 3.24
C ASP A 76 11.02 -13.62 2.70
N THR A 77 10.54 -14.84 2.45
CA THR A 77 9.17 -15.11 2.00
C THR A 77 8.17 -14.81 3.11
N ASP A 78 8.46 -15.22 4.34
CA ASP A 78 7.62 -14.90 5.50
C ASP A 78 7.58 -13.40 5.76
N ARG A 79 8.73 -12.72 5.69
CA ARG A 79 8.80 -11.26 5.83
C ARG A 79 8.01 -10.54 4.74
N TYR A 80 8.12 -10.99 3.49
CA TYR A 80 7.35 -10.46 2.38
C TYR A 80 5.84 -10.57 2.62
N ASN A 81 5.36 -11.74 3.07
CA ASN A 81 3.96 -11.96 3.38
C ASN A 81 3.47 -11.08 4.53
N LEU A 82 4.29 -10.90 5.57
CA LEU A 82 4.01 -9.99 6.69
C LEU A 82 3.91 -8.53 6.23
N ASP A 83 4.83 -8.09 5.36
CA ASP A 83 4.79 -6.73 4.82
C ASP A 83 3.58 -6.52 3.90
N LEU A 84 3.17 -7.52 3.10
CA LEU A 84 1.93 -7.46 2.31
C LEU A 84 0.69 -7.36 3.20
N ALA A 85 0.65 -8.13 4.30
CA ALA A 85 -0.44 -8.05 5.26
C ALA A 85 -0.49 -6.67 5.96
N ALA A 86 0.67 -6.13 6.33
CA ALA A 86 0.77 -4.78 6.89
C ALA A 86 0.32 -3.70 5.89
N ALA A 87 0.73 -3.82 4.63
CA ALA A 87 0.30 -2.93 3.55
C ALA A 87 -1.23 -2.98 3.37
N GLU A 88 -1.80 -4.18 3.33
CA GLU A 88 -3.25 -4.39 3.22
C GLU A 88 -4.00 -3.69 4.37
N ASN A 89 -3.53 -3.86 5.60
CA ASN A 89 -4.13 -3.25 6.78
C ASN A 89 -4.05 -1.72 6.76
N ILE A 90 -2.93 -1.15 6.32
CA ILE A 90 -2.77 0.30 6.17
C ILE A 90 -3.74 0.84 5.12
N LEU A 91 -3.81 0.21 3.95
CA LEU A 91 -4.72 0.64 2.88
C LEU A 91 -6.18 0.58 3.32
N LYS A 92 -6.61 -0.52 3.98
CA LYS A 92 -7.97 -0.65 4.53
C LYS A 92 -8.30 0.47 5.50
N ARG A 93 -7.39 0.81 6.43
CA ARG A 93 -7.58 1.91 7.39
C ARG A 93 -7.76 3.26 6.70
N ILE A 94 -6.90 3.56 5.73
CA ILE A 94 -6.97 4.81 4.97
C ILE A 94 -8.27 4.90 4.17
N ILE A 95 -8.66 3.83 3.46
CA ILE A 95 -9.90 3.78 2.67
C ILE A 95 -11.12 4.00 3.57
N LEU A 96 -11.21 3.26 4.68
CA LEU A 96 -12.33 3.34 5.60
C LEU A 96 -12.48 4.73 6.22
N GLN A 97 -11.36 5.35 6.63
CA GLN A 97 -11.41 6.72 7.16
C GLN A 97 -11.78 7.72 6.07
N SER A 98 -11.21 7.61 4.86
CA SER A 98 -11.51 8.51 3.75
C SER A 98 -12.99 8.47 3.35
N GLN A 99 -13.61 7.28 3.41
CA GLN A 99 -15.05 7.11 3.16
C GLN A 99 -15.91 7.78 4.23
N LYS A 100 -15.53 7.67 5.51
CA LYS A 100 -16.21 8.37 6.61
C LYS A 100 -16.16 9.88 6.42
N ASP A 101 -14.97 10.39 6.08
CA ASP A 101 -14.79 11.83 5.88
C ASP A 101 -15.69 12.36 4.74
N ILE A 102 -15.80 11.64 3.61
CA ILE A 102 -16.72 11.99 2.51
C ILE A 102 -18.18 11.99 2.97
N GLN A 103 -18.61 10.98 3.75
CA GLN A 103 -19.97 10.92 4.26
C GLN A 103 -20.28 12.07 5.23
N THR A 104 -19.32 12.44 6.07
CA THR A 104 -19.45 13.58 6.98
C THR A 104 -19.47 14.92 6.24
N GLU A 105 -18.68 15.08 5.19
CA GLU A 105 -18.69 16.26 4.32
C GLU A 105 -20.07 16.43 3.64
N ASN A 106 -20.65 15.36 3.11
CA ASN A 106 -21.99 15.41 2.49
C ASN A 106 -23.09 15.76 3.50
N LYS A 107 -23.02 15.22 4.74
CA LYS A 107 -24.01 15.50 5.80
C LYS A 107 -23.97 16.94 6.36
N LYS A 108 -22.93 17.72 6.07
CA LYS A 108 -22.81 19.12 6.49
C LYS A 108 -23.41 20.10 5.47
N ILE A 109 -23.79 19.61 4.30
CA ILE A 109 -24.31 20.40 3.18
C ILE A 109 -25.85 20.32 3.11
N ASP A 110 -26.46 19.40 3.89
CA ASP A 110 -27.90 19.30 4.16
C ASP A 110 -28.27 19.99 5.49
#